data_AF-A0A8T0Q093-F1
#
_entry.id   AF-A0A8T0Q093-F1
#
_cell.length_a   1.000
_cell.length_b   1.000
_cell.length_c   1.000
_cell.angle_alpha   90.00
_cell.angle_beta   90.00
_cell.angle_gamma   90.00
#
_symmetry.space_group_name_H-M   'P 1'
#
loop_
_entity.id
_entity.type
_entity.pdbx_description
1 polymer ?
#
loop_
_entity_poly.entity_id
_entity_poly.type
_entity_poly.pdbx_seq_one_letter_code
_entity_poly.pdbx_strand_id
1 'polypeptide(L)'
;MLMNECSFISQRIAEVISLGVENDQAITSFEHIPKEFFNDMESSWKGRVKRIHAEEEFANVDRAAEALSTVVIDDFMPIISRVKFVMSSNGSPKGEICYAKDNEAVWFKGKRFTPNVWANTPGEQQIKQLKPAIDSKGRKVGEEWFTTVKVENALNRYHEACDNAKNKVLELLRGLSSELQDKINILVFCSTVLIIAKALFGHVRTVLWRKVQVKWS
;
A
#
# COMPACT_ATOMS: atom_id res chain seq x y z
N MET A 1 20.31 -2.33 36.17
CA MET A 1 19.97 -1.03 35.57
C MET A 1 19.96 -1.10 34.04
N LEU A 2 21.10 -1.34 33.37
CA LEU A 2 21.18 -1.46 31.90
C LEU A 2 20.28 -2.55 31.29
N MET A 3 20.20 -3.73 31.90
CA MET A 3 19.36 -4.83 31.41
C MET A 3 17.86 -4.51 31.47
N ASN A 4 17.42 -3.78 32.50
CA ASN A 4 16.03 -3.36 32.65
C ASN A 4 15.64 -2.32 31.59
N GLU A 5 16.55 -1.39 31.29
CA GLU A 5 16.35 -0.36 30.25
C GLU A 5 16.31 -0.98 28.85
N CYS A 6 17.18 -1.95 28.56
CA CYS A 6 17.14 -2.68 27.29
C CYS A 6 15.86 -3.52 27.16
N SER A 7 15.42 -4.15 28.25
CA SER A 7 14.15 -4.89 28.28
C SER A 7 12.97 -3.97 27.99
N PHE A 8 12.94 -2.79 28.62
CA PHE A 8 11.91 -1.77 28.37
C PHE A 8 11.88 -1.34 26.90
N ILE A 9 13.03 -0.97 26.32
CA ILE A 9 13.13 -0.57 24.91
C ILE A 9 12.62 -1.68 23.99
N SER A 10 13.09 -2.91 24.20
CA SER A 10 12.69 -4.05 23.39
C SER A 10 11.20 -4.31 23.50
N GLN A 11 10.63 -4.19 24.71
CA GLN A 11 9.20 -4.35 24.94
C GLN A 11 8.39 -3.27 24.21
N ARG A 12 8.75 -1.99 24.34
CA ARG A 12 8.04 -0.89 23.67
C ARG A 12 8.07 -1.00 22.15
N ILE A 13 9.21 -1.36 21.57
CA ILE A 13 9.33 -1.63 20.13
C ILE A 13 8.42 -2.81 19.74
N ALA A 14 8.49 -3.92 20.48
CA ALA A 14 7.70 -5.11 20.19
C ALA A 14 6.19 -4.89 20.38
N GLU A 15 5.78 -3.94 21.22
CA GLU A 15 4.39 -3.56 21.42
C GLU A 15 3.86 -2.74 20.24
N VAL A 16 4.62 -1.76 19.75
CA VAL A 16 4.15 -0.79 18.75
C VAL A 16 4.43 -1.21 17.30
N ILE A 17 5.63 -1.74 17.02
CA ILE A 17 6.09 -2.02 15.66
C ILE A 17 5.56 -3.38 15.19
N SER A 18 5.07 -3.42 13.94
CA SER A 18 4.71 -4.68 13.29
C SER A 18 5.95 -5.35 12.73
N LEU A 19 6.08 -6.66 12.94
CA LEU A 19 7.22 -7.46 12.49
C LEU A 19 6.99 -8.12 11.12
N GLY A 20 5.91 -7.76 10.42
CA GLY A 20 5.60 -8.26 9.07
C GLY A 20 5.16 -9.72 9.01
N VAL A 21 4.92 -10.36 10.16
CA VAL A 21 4.39 -11.74 10.25
C VAL A 21 2.85 -11.72 10.35
N GLU A 22 2.26 -10.55 10.58
CA GLU A 22 0.83 -10.35 10.80
C GLU A 22 0.11 -10.17 9.44
N ASN A 23 -0.76 -11.13 9.08
CA ASN A 23 -1.44 -11.17 7.77
C ASN A 23 -2.59 -10.15 7.65
N ASP A 24 -3.05 -9.60 8.77
CA ASP A 24 -4.13 -8.61 8.86
C ASP A 24 -3.73 -7.20 8.38
N GLN A 25 -2.47 -7.03 7.96
CA GLN A 25 -1.92 -5.77 7.44
C GLN A 25 -1.32 -5.91 6.04
N ALA A 26 -1.68 -6.96 5.29
CA ALA A 26 -1.29 -7.08 3.89
C ALA A 26 -1.79 -5.88 3.05
N ILE A 27 -1.03 -5.53 2.01
CA ILE A 27 -1.47 -4.53 1.04
C ILE A 27 -2.77 -5.00 0.40
N THR A 28 -3.73 -4.09 0.31
CA THR A 28 -5.04 -4.38 -0.28
C THR A 28 -4.87 -4.83 -1.73
N SER A 29 -5.72 -5.78 -2.17
CA SER A 29 -5.77 -6.15 -3.57
C SER A 29 -7.16 -6.62 -3.96
N PHE A 30 -7.60 -6.24 -5.16
CA PHE A 30 -8.83 -6.71 -5.77
C PHE A 30 -8.54 -7.16 -7.20
N GLU A 31 -9.29 -8.15 -7.70
CA GLU A 31 -9.06 -8.76 -9.01
C GLU A 31 -9.11 -7.76 -10.18
N HIS A 32 -10.01 -6.76 -10.09
CA HIS A 32 -10.32 -5.84 -11.19
C HIS A 32 -9.56 -4.51 -11.13
N ILE A 33 -8.80 -4.26 -10.05
CA ILE A 33 -7.99 -3.05 -9.87
C ILE A 33 -6.50 -3.44 -9.93
N PRO A 34 -5.66 -2.76 -10.74
CA PRO A 34 -4.23 -3.04 -10.79
C PRO A 34 -3.59 -2.99 -9.40
N LYS A 35 -2.82 -4.02 -9.04
CA LYS A 35 -2.22 -4.16 -7.70
C LYS A 35 -1.27 -3.01 -7.37
N GLU A 36 -0.65 -2.44 -8.40
CA GLU A 36 0.26 -1.30 -8.32
C GLU A 36 -0.41 -0.08 -7.69
N PHE A 37 -1.72 0.11 -7.90
CA PHE A 37 -2.47 1.19 -7.28
C PHE A 37 -2.41 1.11 -5.75
N PHE A 38 -2.83 -0.03 -5.17
CA PHE A 38 -2.81 -0.21 -3.71
C PHE A 38 -1.39 -0.23 -3.16
N ASN A 39 -0.42 -0.78 -3.90
CA ASN A 39 0.98 -0.74 -3.50
C ASN A 39 1.49 0.70 -3.35
N ASP A 40 1.22 1.57 -4.33
CA ASP A 40 1.66 2.97 -4.27
C ASP A 40 0.96 3.73 -3.13
N MET A 41 -0.33 3.44 -2.84
CA MET A 41 -1.08 4.11 -1.77
C MET A 41 -0.72 3.62 -0.35
N GLU A 42 -0.45 2.33 -0.17
CA GLU A 42 -0.41 1.71 1.17
C GLU A 42 1.01 1.36 1.65
N SER A 43 1.96 1.07 0.75
CA SER A 43 3.28 0.52 1.13
C SER A 43 4.15 1.44 2.00
N SER A 44 3.90 2.75 1.95
CA SER A 44 4.66 3.72 2.75
C SER A 44 4.33 3.65 4.25
N TRP A 45 3.13 3.20 4.63
CA TRP A 45 2.64 3.27 6.01
C TRP A 45 2.05 1.96 6.55
N LYS A 46 1.45 1.13 5.70
CA LYS A 46 0.80 -0.13 6.13
C LYS A 46 1.87 -1.13 6.59
N GLY A 47 1.59 -1.84 7.68
CA GLY A 47 2.52 -2.80 8.28
C GLY A 47 3.72 -2.19 9.02
N ARG A 48 3.73 -0.87 9.30
CA ARG A 48 4.80 -0.22 10.09
C ARG A 48 4.56 -0.31 11.59
N VAL A 49 3.30 -0.20 12.01
CA VAL A 49 2.85 -0.32 13.40
C VAL A 49 1.78 -1.39 13.47
N LYS A 50 1.63 -2.06 14.61
CA LYS A 50 0.58 -3.07 14.79
C LYS A 50 -0.79 -2.44 14.67
N ARG A 51 -1.70 -3.16 14.02
CA ARG A 51 -3.04 -2.68 13.67
C ARG A 51 -3.83 -2.20 14.89
N ILE A 52 -3.68 -2.90 16.01
CA ILE A 52 -4.34 -2.60 17.29
C ILE A 52 -4.15 -1.16 17.78
N HIS A 53 -3.11 -0.45 17.35
CA HIS A 53 -2.84 0.94 17.76
C HIS A 53 -3.49 2.00 16.86
N ALA A 54 -4.08 1.58 15.73
CA ALA A 54 -4.71 2.44 14.73
C ALA A 54 -5.90 1.73 14.04
N GLU A 55 -6.63 0.92 14.80
CA GLU A 55 -7.66 0.02 14.24
C GLU A 55 -8.74 0.79 13.49
N GLU A 56 -9.16 1.94 14.02
CA GLU A 56 -10.20 2.76 13.39
C GLU A 56 -9.77 3.27 12.01
N GLU A 57 -8.56 3.84 11.91
CA GLU A 57 -8.02 4.37 10.67
C GLU A 57 -7.76 3.25 9.64
N PHE A 58 -7.27 2.10 10.08
CA PHE A 58 -7.07 0.94 9.20
C PHE A 58 -8.42 0.39 8.70
N ALA A 59 -9.42 0.24 9.58
CA ALA A 59 -10.74 -0.21 9.20
C ALA A 59 -11.46 0.79 8.27
N ASN A 60 -11.20 2.10 8.40
CA ASN A 60 -11.68 3.12 7.48
C ASN A 60 -11.08 2.92 6.07
N VAL A 61 -9.77 2.63 5.98
CA VAL A 61 -9.11 2.33 4.70
C VAL A 61 -9.71 1.08 4.05
N ASP A 62 -9.88 -0.01 4.81
CA ASP A 62 -10.45 -1.25 4.31
C ASP A 62 -11.86 -1.03 3.73
N ARG A 63 -12.73 -0.34 4.48
CA ARG A 63 -14.09 0.02 4.01
C ARG A 63 -14.08 0.91 2.78
N ALA A 64 -13.19 1.91 2.72
CA ALA A 64 -13.10 2.80 1.57
C ALA A 64 -12.57 2.08 0.32
N ALA A 65 -11.64 1.13 0.49
CA ALA A 65 -11.11 0.31 -0.59
C ALA A 65 -12.16 -0.64 -1.16
N GLU A 66 -12.96 -1.30 -0.30
CA GLU A 66 -14.10 -2.13 -0.70
C GLU A 66 -15.15 -1.32 -1.46
N ALA A 67 -15.48 -0.12 -0.96
CA ALA A 67 -16.42 0.78 -1.62
C ALA A 67 -15.90 1.23 -3.00
N LEU A 68 -14.61 1.56 -3.10
CA LEU A 68 -13.95 1.89 -4.37
C LEU A 68 -14.00 0.72 -5.36
N SER A 69 -13.65 -0.49 -4.90
CA SER A 69 -13.70 -1.71 -5.72
C SER A 69 -15.10 -1.96 -6.27
N THR A 70 -16.11 -1.83 -5.41
CA THR A 70 -17.52 -2.03 -5.80
C THR A 70 -17.95 -1.05 -6.90
N VAL A 71 -17.70 0.26 -6.73
CA VAL A 71 -18.11 1.25 -7.74
C VAL A 71 -17.33 1.12 -9.05
N VAL A 72 -16.04 0.75 -8.98
CA VAL A 72 -15.21 0.49 -10.17
C VAL A 72 -15.77 -0.69 -10.96
N ILE A 73 -16.16 -1.77 -10.27
CA ILE A 73 -16.79 -2.93 -10.90
C ILE A 73 -18.13 -2.54 -11.52
N ASP A 74 -19.02 -1.93 -10.74
CA ASP A 74 -20.38 -1.58 -11.19
C ASP A 74 -20.39 -0.63 -12.39
N ASP A 75 -19.52 0.37 -12.40
CA ASP A 75 -19.52 1.38 -13.45
C ASP A 75 -18.71 0.94 -14.68
N PHE A 76 -17.62 0.17 -14.54
CA PHE A 76 -16.73 -0.15 -15.67
C PHE A 76 -16.90 -1.56 -16.23
N MET A 77 -17.22 -2.59 -15.43
CA MET A 77 -17.31 -3.96 -15.92
C MET A 77 -18.44 -4.21 -16.93
N PRO A 78 -19.63 -3.58 -16.82
CA PRO A 78 -20.64 -3.68 -17.86
C PRO A 78 -20.16 -3.14 -19.22
N ILE A 79 -19.34 -2.09 -19.21
CA ILE A 79 -18.76 -1.49 -20.42
C ILE A 79 -17.72 -2.45 -21.02
N ILE A 80 -16.81 -2.98 -20.19
CA ILE A 80 -15.78 -3.93 -20.62
C ILE A 80 -16.40 -5.19 -21.20
N SER A 81 -17.40 -5.75 -20.54
CA SER A 81 -18.09 -6.97 -21.00
C SER A 81 -18.75 -6.75 -22.36
N ARG A 82 -19.42 -5.60 -22.54
CA ARG A 82 -20.00 -5.20 -23.82
C ARG A 82 -18.92 -5.05 -24.90
N VAL A 83 -17.83 -4.33 -24.60
CA VAL A 83 -16.72 -4.11 -25.53
C VAL A 83 -16.10 -5.41 -26.00
N LYS A 84 -15.87 -6.38 -25.09
CA LYS A 84 -15.36 -7.71 -25.42
C LYS A 84 -16.28 -8.49 -26.37
N PHE A 85 -17.60 -8.41 -26.17
CA PHE A 85 -18.57 -9.11 -27.02
C PHE A 85 -18.62 -8.58 -28.46
N VAL A 86 -18.27 -7.31 -28.68
CA VAL A 86 -18.30 -6.65 -30.00
C VAL A 86 -16.99 -6.86 -30.80
N MET A 87 -16.01 -7.60 -30.26
CA MET A 87 -14.72 -7.81 -30.92
C MET A 87 -14.84 -8.82 -32.08
N SER A 88 -14.74 -8.34 -33.33
CA SER A 88 -14.76 -9.22 -34.52
C SER A 88 -13.76 -8.86 -35.62
N SER A 89 -12.94 -7.80 -35.50
CA SER A 89 -11.92 -7.45 -36.52
C SER A 89 -10.83 -6.51 -36.01
N ASN A 90 -9.72 -6.40 -36.77
CA ASN A 90 -8.61 -5.49 -36.49
C ASN A 90 -9.09 -4.03 -36.30
N GLY A 91 -8.81 -3.44 -35.14
CA GLY A 91 -9.29 -2.09 -34.77
C GLY A 91 -10.53 -2.07 -33.88
N SER A 92 -10.85 -3.21 -33.26
CA SER A 92 -11.96 -3.44 -32.35
C SER A 92 -12.03 -2.46 -31.16
N PRO A 93 -13.24 -2.23 -30.61
CA PRO A 93 -13.40 -1.53 -29.34
C PRO A 93 -12.48 -2.12 -28.27
N LYS A 94 -11.83 -1.27 -27.49
CA LYS A 94 -10.97 -1.66 -26.36
C LYS A 94 -11.41 -0.90 -25.13
N GLY A 95 -11.39 -1.58 -23.99
CA GLY A 95 -11.82 -1.06 -22.70
C GLY A 95 -11.19 -1.89 -21.59
N GLU A 96 -10.47 -1.23 -20.70
CA GLU A 96 -9.81 -1.85 -19.56
C GLU A 96 -9.80 -0.89 -18.36
N ILE A 97 -9.66 -1.45 -17.17
CA ILE A 97 -9.44 -0.67 -15.94
C ILE A 97 -7.93 -0.48 -15.83
N CYS A 98 -7.48 0.77 -15.73
CA CYS A 98 -6.07 1.12 -15.69
C CYS A 98 -5.76 2.04 -14.50
N TYR A 99 -4.58 1.86 -13.95
CA TYR A 99 -4.01 2.76 -12.96
C TYR A 99 -3.27 3.91 -13.68
N ALA A 100 -3.76 5.13 -13.51
CA ALA A 100 -3.13 6.37 -13.93
C ALA A 100 -2.23 6.88 -12.80
N LYS A 101 -0.97 6.42 -12.80
CA LYS A 101 -0.01 6.66 -11.71
C LYS A 101 0.19 8.14 -11.36
N ASP A 102 0.37 9.00 -12.36
CA ASP A 102 0.59 10.44 -12.14
C ASP A 102 -0.62 11.17 -11.53
N ASN A 103 -1.79 10.52 -11.56
CA ASN A 103 -3.04 11.02 -11.00
C ASN A 103 -3.50 10.23 -9.79
N GLU A 104 -2.73 9.21 -9.38
CA GLU A 104 -3.06 8.32 -8.27
C GLU A 104 -4.49 7.74 -8.42
N ALA A 105 -4.91 7.43 -9.65
CA ALA A 105 -6.32 7.14 -9.94
C ALA A 105 -6.54 5.86 -10.73
N VAL A 106 -7.67 5.19 -10.46
CA VAL A 106 -8.13 4.02 -11.21
C VAL A 106 -9.25 4.43 -12.15
N TRP A 107 -9.01 4.35 -13.45
CA TRP A 107 -9.91 4.85 -14.48
C TRP A 107 -10.20 3.81 -15.56
N PHE A 108 -11.29 4.02 -16.28
CA PHE A 108 -11.57 3.29 -17.50
C PHE A 108 -10.74 3.89 -18.65
N LYS A 109 -9.95 3.05 -19.31
CA LYS A 109 -9.21 3.41 -20.51
C LYS A 109 -9.83 2.71 -21.71
N GLY A 110 -10.27 3.47 -22.71
CA GLY A 110 -10.94 2.86 -23.87
C GLY A 110 -10.99 3.70 -25.14
N LYS A 111 -11.16 3.01 -26.27
CA LYS A 111 -11.36 3.60 -27.60
C LYS A 111 -12.54 2.93 -28.32
N ARG A 112 -13.28 3.73 -29.10
CA ARG A 112 -14.34 3.27 -30.03
C ARG A 112 -15.40 2.37 -29.36
N PHE A 113 -15.68 2.59 -28.08
CA PHE A 113 -16.62 1.77 -27.30
C PHE A 113 -18.07 2.29 -27.32
N THR A 114 -18.26 3.54 -27.77
CA THR A 114 -19.59 4.16 -27.92
C THR A 114 -20.35 3.55 -29.09
N PRO A 115 -21.60 3.07 -28.90
CA PRO A 115 -22.40 2.53 -29.99
C PRO A 115 -22.84 3.62 -30.99
N ASN A 116 -23.05 3.20 -32.24
CA ASN A 116 -23.69 4.05 -33.25
C ASN A 116 -25.22 4.12 -33.07
N VAL A 117 -25.82 3.06 -32.52
CA VAL A 117 -27.26 2.95 -32.24
C VAL A 117 -27.44 2.47 -30.79
N TRP A 118 -28.21 3.22 -30.01
CA TRP A 118 -28.45 2.93 -28.59
C TRP A 118 -29.63 1.96 -28.42
N ALA A 119 -29.39 0.84 -27.75
CA ALA A 119 -30.38 -0.17 -27.38
C ALA A 119 -30.71 -0.18 -25.88
N ASN A 120 -30.15 0.75 -25.08
CA ASN A 120 -30.34 0.89 -23.63
C ASN A 120 -29.99 -0.36 -22.82
N THR A 121 -29.05 -1.16 -23.32
CA THR A 121 -28.44 -2.26 -22.55
C THR A 121 -27.75 -1.73 -21.29
N PRO A 122 -27.53 -2.54 -20.24
CA PRO A 122 -26.83 -2.09 -19.04
C PRO A 122 -25.54 -1.33 -19.38
N GLY A 123 -24.59 -1.95 -20.10
CA GLY A 123 -23.32 -1.30 -20.46
C GLY A 123 -23.46 0.02 -21.21
N GLU A 124 -24.53 0.24 -21.97
CA GLU A 124 -24.82 1.54 -22.57
C GLU A 124 -25.26 2.61 -21.56
N GLN A 125 -26.03 2.22 -20.54
CA GLN A 125 -26.37 3.11 -19.44
C GLN A 125 -25.12 3.52 -18.66
N GLN A 126 -24.15 2.61 -18.45
CA GLN A 126 -22.85 2.97 -17.85
C GLN A 126 -22.01 3.86 -18.77
N ILE A 127 -21.97 3.61 -20.09
CA ILE A 127 -21.26 4.50 -21.04
C ILE A 127 -21.78 5.94 -20.96
N LYS A 128 -23.10 6.14 -20.81
CA LYS A 128 -23.71 7.48 -20.68
C LYS A 128 -23.27 8.22 -19.41
N GLN A 129 -22.80 7.51 -18.38
CA GLN A 129 -22.33 8.10 -17.12
C GLN A 129 -20.84 8.45 -17.14
N LEU A 130 -20.10 8.00 -18.17
CA LEU A 130 -18.69 8.32 -18.31
C LEU A 130 -18.49 9.81 -18.59
N LYS A 131 -17.48 10.37 -17.95
CA LYS A 131 -16.92 11.68 -18.25
C LYS A 131 -15.41 11.56 -18.48
N PRO A 132 -14.80 12.51 -19.22
CA PRO A 132 -13.35 12.55 -19.36
C PRO A 132 -12.66 12.63 -18.00
N ALA A 133 -11.60 11.85 -17.81
CA ALA A 133 -10.74 11.98 -16.65
C ALA A 133 -9.93 13.28 -16.73
N ILE A 134 -9.79 13.95 -15.59
CA ILE A 134 -9.08 15.23 -15.47
C ILE A 134 -7.89 15.11 -14.52
N ASP A 135 -6.82 15.85 -14.79
CA ASP A 135 -5.67 15.98 -13.91
C ASP A 135 -6.00 16.88 -12.71
N SER A 136 -5.06 16.98 -11.76
CA SER A 136 -5.16 17.86 -10.60
C SER A 136 -5.30 19.35 -10.94
N LYS A 137 -5.05 19.75 -12.20
CA LYS A 137 -5.21 21.11 -12.71
C LYS A 137 -6.53 21.29 -13.48
N GLY A 138 -7.41 20.28 -13.46
CA GLY A 138 -8.70 20.30 -14.16
C GLY A 138 -8.59 20.09 -15.67
N ARG A 139 -7.44 19.66 -16.19
CA ARG A 139 -7.21 19.44 -17.63
C ARG A 139 -7.43 17.98 -17.96
N LYS A 140 -8.04 17.70 -19.11
CA LYS A 140 -8.27 16.33 -19.58
C LYS A 140 -6.94 15.57 -19.75
N VAL A 141 -6.82 14.37 -19.18
CA VAL A 141 -5.60 13.54 -19.20
C VAL A 141 -5.38 12.84 -20.55
N GLY A 142 -6.39 12.81 -21.40
CA GLY A 142 -6.33 12.33 -22.77
C GLY A 142 -7.71 11.95 -23.31
N GLU A 143 -7.79 11.61 -24.59
CA GLU A 143 -9.05 11.24 -25.24
C GLU A 143 -9.60 9.87 -24.83
N GLU A 144 -8.79 9.08 -24.13
CA GLU A 144 -9.05 7.65 -23.86
C GLU A 144 -9.32 7.36 -22.40
N TRP A 145 -9.21 8.36 -21.54
CA TRP A 145 -9.33 8.22 -20.10
C TRP A 145 -10.69 8.73 -19.63
N PHE A 146 -11.42 7.86 -18.94
CA PHE A 146 -12.76 8.13 -18.48
C PHE A 146 -12.95 7.69 -17.03
N THR A 147 -13.85 8.39 -16.35
CA THR A 147 -14.28 8.08 -14.99
C THR A 147 -15.77 8.40 -14.83
N THR A 148 -16.32 8.13 -13.66
CA THR A 148 -17.67 8.58 -13.27
C THR A 148 -17.58 9.43 -12.01
N VAL A 149 -18.64 10.19 -11.72
CA VAL A 149 -18.74 10.95 -10.46
C VAL A 149 -18.69 10.01 -9.24
N LYS A 150 -19.22 8.79 -9.36
CA LYS A 150 -19.19 7.80 -8.27
C LYS A 150 -17.78 7.30 -7.99
N VAL A 151 -17.04 6.93 -9.05
CA VAL A 151 -15.66 6.45 -8.93
C VAL A 151 -14.76 7.55 -8.38
N GLU A 152 -14.86 8.79 -8.85
CA GLU A 152 -14.11 9.91 -8.28
C GLU A 152 -14.41 10.13 -6.79
N ASN A 153 -15.69 10.12 -6.41
CA ASN A 153 -16.07 10.30 -5.02
C ASN A 153 -15.57 9.16 -4.12
N ALA A 154 -15.59 7.92 -4.60
CA ALA A 154 -15.05 6.78 -3.85
C ALA A 154 -13.52 6.85 -3.74
N LEU A 155 -12.84 7.23 -4.83
CA LEU A 155 -11.39 7.41 -4.86
C LEU A 155 -10.94 8.49 -3.88
N ASN A 156 -11.62 9.64 -3.86
CA ASN A 156 -11.33 10.73 -2.92
C ASN A 156 -11.47 10.27 -1.45
N ARG A 157 -12.53 9.52 -1.12
CA ARG A 157 -12.71 8.96 0.22
C ARG A 157 -11.61 7.96 0.59
N TYR A 158 -11.19 7.14 -0.37
CA TYR A 158 -10.10 6.19 -0.15
C TYR A 158 -8.76 6.90 0.08
N HIS A 159 -8.45 7.95 -0.70
CA HIS A 159 -7.26 8.77 -0.46
C HIS A 159 -7.29 9.46 0.90
N GLU A 160 -8.42 10.06 1.28
CA GLU A 160 -8.59 10.67 2.60
C GLU A 160 -8.39 9.65 3.74
N ALA A 161 -8.95 8.44 3.60
CA ALA A 161 -8.73 7.37 4.57
C ALA A 161 -7.25 6.97 4.66
N CYS A 162 -6.56 6.85 3.52
CA CYS A 162 -5.14 6.52 3.48
C CYS A 162 -4.28 7.61 4.13
N ASP A 163 -4.56 8.88 3.86
CA ASP A 163 -3.85 10.01 4.45
C ASP A 163 -4.05 10.06 5.97
N ASN A 164 -5.27 9.81 6.46
CA ASN A 164 -5.56 9.74 7.88
C ASN A 164 -4.81 8.58 8.55
N ALA A 165 -4.82 7.38 7.95
CA ALA A 165 -4.08 6.23 8.46
C ALA A 165 -2.56 6.49 8.46
N LYS A 166 -2.02 7.04 7.37
CA LYS A 166 -0.61 7.43 7.27
C LYS A 166 -0.21 8.43 8.35
N ASN A 167 -1.04 9.45 8.60
CA ASN A 167 -0.82 10.43 9.65
C ASN A 167 -0.85 9.78 11.03
N LYS A 168 -1.78 8.85 11.28
CA LYS A 168 -1.84 8.12 12.54
C LYS A 168 -0.61 7.25 12.78
N VAL A 169 -0.17 6.50 11.77
CA VAL A 169 1.07 5.72 11.83
C VAL A 169 2.26 6.62 12.13
N LEU A 170 2.36 7.77 11.47
CA LEU A 170 3.43 8.73 11.69
C LEU A 170 3.42 9.32 13.10
N GLU A 171 2.24 9.62 13.65
CA GLU A 171 2.06 10.05 15.04
C GLU A 171 2.59 8.99 16.02
N LEU A 172 2.18 7.74 15.87
CA LEU A 172 2.61 6.62 16.72
C LEU A 172 4.13 6.41 16.66
N LEU A 173 4.72 6.45 15.46
CA LEU A 173 6.16 6.30 15.29
C LEU A 173 6.94 7.47 15.90
N ARG A 174 6.42 8.70 15.81
CA ARG A 174 7.03 9.87 16.48
C ARG A 174 6.93 9.77 17.99
N GLY A 175 5.79 9.31 18.52
CA GLY A 175 5.60 9.05 19.94
C GLY A 175 6.62 8.04 20.45
N LEU A 176 6.72 6.88 19.79
CA LEU A 176 7.72 5.85 20.11
C LEU A 176 9.15 6.41 20.02
N SER A 177 9.47 7.15 18.96
CA SER A 177 10.79 7.77 18.81
C SER A 177 11.11 8.71 19.98
N SER A 178 10.14 9.50 20.44
CA SER A 178 10.32 10.39 21.59
C SER A 178 10.57 9.61 22.88
N GLU A 179 9.81 8.54 23.13
CA GLU A 179 10.00 7.66 24.30
C GLU A 179 11.40 7.03 24.31
N LEU A 180 11.90 6.62 23.14
CA LEU A 180 13.19 5.96 23.01
C LEU A 180 14.38 6.94 23.02
N GLN A 181 14.15 8.20 22.62
CA GLN A 181 15.21 9.21 22.52
C GLN A 181 15.91 9.45 23.87
N ASP A 182 15.15 9.47 24.96
CA ASP A 182 15.68 9.65 26.32
C ASP A 182 16.60 8.49 26.76
N LYS A 183 16.58 7.38 26.03
CA LYS A 183 17.35 6.16 26.31
C LYS A 183 18.45 5.91 25.27
N ILE A 184 18.71 6.86 24.36
CA ILE A 184 19.66 6.66 23.25
C ILE A 184 21.09 6.38 23.72
N ASN A 185 21.54 7.03 24.80
CA ASN A 185 22.87 6.80 25.38
C ASN A 185 23.04 5.35 25.86
N ILE A 186 21.97 4.74 26.38
CA ILE A 186 21.96 3.35 26.81
C ILE A 186 22.08 2.42 25.60
N LEU A 187 21.33 2.69 24.53
CA LEU A 187 21.42 1.93 23.27
C LEU A 187 22.82 1.99 22.64
N VAL A 188 23.43 3.17 22.58
CA VAL A 188 24.80 3.36 22.06
C VAL A 188 25.81 2.60 22.92
N PHE A 189 25.69 2.71 24.25
CA PHE A 189 26.55 1.99 25.18
C PHE A 189 26.43 0.47 25.00
N CYS A 190 25.21 -0.07 25.00
CA CYS A 190 24.95 -1.50 24.82
C CYS A 190 25.47 -2.02 23.47
N SER A 191 25.27 -1.27 22.39
CA SER A 191 25.77 -1.62 21.06
C SER A 191 27.30 -1.67 21.03
N THR A 192 27.95 -0.69 21.65
CA THR A 192 29.42 -0.63 21.75
C THR A 192 29.96 -1.81 22.54
N VAL A 193 29.37 -2.13 23.71
CA VAL A 193 29.76 -3.30 24.52
C VAL A 193 29.54 -4.60 23.75
N LEU A 194 28.43 -4.73 23.01
CA LEU A 194 28.16 -5.90 22.15
C LEU A 194 29.21 -6.07 21.05
N ILE A 195 29.64 -4.99 20.41
CA ILE A 195 30.70 -5.01 19.38
C ILE A 195 32.02 -5.47 20.01
N ILE A 196 32.41 -4.88 21.15
CA ILE A 196 33.64 -5.26 21.87
C ILE A 196 33.59 -6.73 22.28
N ALA A 197 32.48 -7.18 22.88
CA ALA A 197 32.31 -8.57 23.28
C ALA A 197 32.41 -9.52 22.08
N LYS A 198 31.73 -9.21 20.96
CA LYS A 198 31.83 -9.99 19.72
C LYS A 198 33.27 -10.06 19.20
N ALA A 199 34.01 -8.95 19.22
CA ALA A 199 35.41 -8.93 18.81
C ALA A 199 36.28 -9.82 19.71
N LEU A 200 36.13 -9.72 21.04
CA LEU A 200 36.86 -10.55 22.01
C LEU A 200 36.55 -12.04 21.83
N PHE A 201 35.27 -12.42 21.72
CA PHE A 201 34.87 -13.81 21.47
C PHE A 201 35.38 -14.32 20.11
N GLY A 202 35.38 -13.48 19.08
CA GLY A 202 35.96 -13.79 17.78
C GLY A 202 37.46 -14.10 17.87
N HIS A 203 38.22 -13.29 18.62
CA HIS A 203 39.65 -13.55 18.86
C HIS A 203 39.89 -14.85 19.62
N VAL A 204 39.16 -15.08 20.71
CA VAL A 204 39.25 -16.32 21.50
C VAL A 204 38.98 -17.54 20.62
N ARG A 205 37.92 -17.49 19.81
CA ARG A 205 37.57 -18.56 18.87
C ARG A 205 38.70 -18.81 17.88
N THR A 206 39.26 -17.77 17.27
CA THR A 206 40.36 -17.88 16.29
C THR A 206 41.63 -18.47 16.91
N VAL A 207 41.98 -18.07 18.14
CA VAL A 207 43.14 -18.63 18.86
C VAL A 207 42.92 -20.09 19.23
N LEU A 208 41.71 -20.47 19.65
CA LEU A 208 41.36 -21.87 19.89
C LEU A 208 41.47 -22.72 18.62
N TRP A 209 40.97 -22.24 17.48
CA TRP A 209 41.11 -22.94 16.19
C TRP A 209 42.57 -23.10 15.76
N ARG A 210 43.41 -22.08 15.94
CA ARG A 210 44.86 -22.18 15.65
C ARG A 210 45.56 -23.19 16.57
N LYS A 211 45.21 -23.23 17.86
CA LYS A 211 45.77 -24.24 18.79
C LYS A 211 45.32 -25.67 18.46
N VAL A 212 44.12 -25.85 17.92
CA VAL A 212 43.66 -27.15 17.45
C VAL A 212 44.43 -27.58 16.20
N GLN A 213 44.63 -26.69 15.21
CA GLN A 213 45.41 -27.03 14.00
C GLN A 213 46.88 -27.39 14.30
N VAL A 214 47.54 -26.70 15.23
CA VAL A 214 48.93 -27.00 15.63
C VAL A 214 49.07 -28.33 16.40
N LYS A 215 47.97 -28.88 16.94
CA LYS A 215 47.97 -30.19 17.62
C LYS A 215 47.81 -31.40 16.68
N TRP A 216 47.51 -31.17 15.40
CA TRP A 216 47.27 -32.21 14.39
C TRP A 216 48.19 -32.08 13.17
N SER A 217 49.33 -31.41 13.35
CA SER A 217 50.42 -31.23 12.37
C SER A 217 51.73 -31.70 12.98
#